data_AF-A0A1M7T2J8-F1
#
_entry.id   AF-A0A1M7T2J8-F1
#
_cell.length_a   1.000
_cell.length_b   1.000
_cell.length_c   1.000
_cell.angle_alpha   90.00
_cell.angle_beta   90.00
_cell.angle_gamma   90.00
#
_symmetry.space_group_name_H-M   'P 1'
#
loop_
_entity.id
_entity.type
_entity.pdbx_description
1 polymer ?
#
loop_
_entity_poly.entity_id
_entity_poly.type
_entity_poly.pdbx_seq_one_letter_code
_entity_poly.pdbx_strand_id
1 'polypeptide(L)'
;MLGIKKLINKHEPIKIFSDFFVLLFLFLFLLMSGACVKTSNKNLEALSQEVSPVPYTEETNRFYDANGNELSFDKLLSELVKADYLLIGERHTSLEQHKVQGLIIKALSEKIKALPVENSDFSKLYLARMGIGLEMLPFNENQRLYKIYRKGLNGKALSLEAFSEKINWLENWGFPIEYYASPLNFALTNNIPLFGLNANKKLLQAVRESEPKAINQLSDKERQKLGLTKGMFVPNIIPVGEAQKGKLKEIFNAHPMTLAMALTMASAQNKKENTENKATLIESEEKFLRFLKIQAFWDTFMAHQAIDAKQKLEKTLVILVGAGHVEYGLGIAKRIHELQPEAKVLSILPLQKVIHQPNGGFSPYFPEKMQVNVVRENGQELKENVSAADFFVLTKADPLPVMPQGRLGIKFELQTNNAKTNKIFVKEVLPNSRAEKAGVKSGDILLKINKKTVNNLEDIHKFGRAAFQNKEALSLELKRNQKTIKIVIPNS
;
A
#
# COMPACT_ATOMS: atom_id res chain seq x y z
N MET A 1 24.73 -33.68 -60.24
CA MET A 1 25.26 -33.24 -61.55
C MET A 1 24.14 -32.47 -62.24
N LEU A 2 24.33 -31.14 -62.43
CA LEU A 2 23.54 -30.18 -63.23
C LEU A 2 22.00 -30.13 -62.99
N GLY A 3 21.34 -29.01 -62.64
CA GLY A 3 21.58 -27.61 -62.97
C GLY A 3 20.66 -27.15 -64.12
N ILE A 4 20.20 -25.89 -64.07
CA ILE A 4 19.59 -25.04 -65.14
C ILE A 4 18.06 -24.87 -65.04
N LYS A 5 17.42 -23.68 -65.10
CA LYS A 5 17.78 -22.23 -65.08
C LYS A 5 16.51 -21.37 -64.88
N LYS A 6 16.75 -20.13 -64.42
CA LYS A 6 15.89 -18.92 -64.30
C LYS A 6 15.26 -18.37 -65.60
N LEU A 7 14.17 -17.61 -65.45
CA LEU A 7 13.82 -16.28 -66.05
C LEU A 7 12.46 -15.86 -65.42
N ILE A 8 12.18 -14.76 -64.68
CA ILE A 8 12.40 -13.30 -64.74
C ILE A 8 11.81 -12.58 -65.97
N ASN A 9 10.58 -12.04 -65.85
CA ASN A 9 10.19 -10.61 -65.97
C ASN A 9 8.65 -10.50 -66.02
N LYS A 10 7.99 -9.77 -65.10
CA LYS A 10 7.78 -8.31 -65.00
C LYS A 10 6.62 -7.80 -65.87
N HIS A 11 5.46 -7.56 -65.25
CA HIS A 11 4.50 -6.50 -65.61
C HIS A 11 3.68 -6.11 -64.37
N GLU A 12 4.06 -5.02 -63.72
CA GLU A 12 3.14 -4.02 -63.15
C GLU A 12 2.86 -2.98 -64.27
N PRO A 13 1.84 -2.08 -64.21
CA PRO A 13 1.11 -1.59 -63.02
C PRO A 13 -0.42 -1.44 -63.21
N ILE A 14 -1.16 -1.14 -62.13
CA ILE A 14 -2.00 0.07 -61.96
C ILE A 14 -2.89 -0.07 -60.70
N LYS A 15 -2.87 1.04 -59.95
CA LYS A 15 -3.51 1.35 -58.67
C LYS A 15 -5.05 1.32 -58.75
N ILE A 16 -5.70 1.07 -57.59
CA ILE A 16 -6.52 2.05 -56.85
C ILE A 16 -7.22 1.36 -55.65
N PHE A 17 -6.90 1.88 -54.45
CA PHE A 17 -7.70 2.01 -53.20
C PHE A 17 -8.37 0.76 -52.59
N SER A 18 -8.54 0.61 -51.28
CA SER A 18 -8.02 1.22 -50.05
C SER A 18 -8.60 0.36 -48.90
N ASP A 19 -7.95 0.38 -47.73
CA ASP A 19 -8.57 0.14 -46.42
C ASP A 19 -9.27 -1.20 -46.15
N PHE A 20 -8.50 -2.21 -45.74
CA PHE A 20 -9.01 -3.31 -44.92
C PHE A 20 -7.92 -3.80 -43.97
N PHE A 21 -7.71 -3.09 -42.84
CA PHE A 21 -7.25 -3.61 -41.54
C PHE A 21 -7.07 -2.50 -40.48
N VAL A 22 -8.03 -1.57 -40.41
CA VAL A 22 -8.11 -0.55 -39.33
C VAL A 22 -9.41 -0.67 -38.49
N LEU A 23 -10.33 -1.57 -38.81
CA LEU A 23 -11.57 -1.76 -38.02
C LEU A 23 -11.58 -3.04 -37.17
N LEU A 24 -10.76 -3.08 -36.12
CA LEU A 24 -10.99 -3.97 -34.96
C LEU A 24 -10.83 -3.25 -33.62
N PHE A 25 -11.09 -1.93 -33.59
CA PHE A 25 -11.02 -1.14 -32.37
C PHE A 25 -12.20 -0.18 -32.14
N LEU A 26 -13.31 -0.33 -32.88
CA LEU A 26 -14.45 0.59 -32.81
C LEU A 26 -15.83 -0.08 -32.84
N PHE A 27 -15.95 -1.32 -32.34
CA PHE A 27 -17.24 -2.02 -32.25
C PHE A 27 -17.44 -2.68 -30.87
N LEU A 28 -17.39 -1.88 -29.80
CA LEU A 28 -17.96 -2.27 -28.50
C LEU A 28 -18.87 -1.21 -27.88
N PHE A 29 -19.28 -0.21 -28.66
CA PHE A 29 -20.33 0.73 -28.28
C PHE A 29 -21.35 0.82 -29.42
N LEU A 30 -22.61 0.57 -29.06
CA LEU A 30 -23.82 0.50 -29.89
C LEU A 30 -24.01 -0.78 -30.73
N LEU A 31 -24.79 -1.72 -30.19
CA LEU A 31 -26.14 -2.03 -30.71
C LEU A 31 -26.85 -2.99 -29.75
N MET A 32 -27.81 -2.45 -28.99
CA MET A 32 -28.96 -3.22 -28.52
C MET A 32 -29.95 -3.31 -29.67
N SER A 33 -30.32 -4.54 -30.08
CA SER A 33 -31.72 -4.97 -30.26
C SER A 33 -31.79 -6.33 -30.97
N GLY A 34 -32.65 -7.21 -30.45
CA GLY A 34 -33.41 -8.14 -31.31
C GLY A 34 -32.92 -9.58 -31.47
N ALA A 35 -32.84 -10.37 -30.39
CA ALA A 35 -33.22 -11.78 -30.47
C ALA A 35 -33.77 -12.25 -29.12
N CYS A 36 -35.04 -12.63 -29.15
CA CYS A 36 -35.90 -12.91 -28.01
C CYS A 36 -35.56 -14.29 -27.40
N VAL A 37 -35.13 -14.32 -26.14
CA VAL A 37 -35.34 -15.47 -25.25
C VAL A 37 -36.08 -14.94 -24.02
N LYS A 38 -37.39 -15.18 -23.95
CA LYS A 38 -38.23 -14.84 -22.81
C LYS A 38 -37.81 -15.70 -21.61
N THR A 39 -37.01 -15.14 -20.72
CA THR A 39 -37.00 -15.51 -19.30
C THR A 39 -37.27 -14.23 -18.51
N SER A 40 -38.43 -14.18 -17.87
CA SER A 40 -38.87 -13.02 -17.10
C SER A 40 -38.08 -12.93 -15.80
N ASN A 41 -36.93 -12.27 -15.81
CA ASN A 41 -36.26 -11.82 -14.59
C ASN A 41 -36.47 -10.33 -14.42
N LYS A 42 -37.55 -9.96 -13.71
CA LYS A 42 -37.84 -8.58 -13.25
C LYS A 42 -36.79 -7.99 -12.27
N ASN A 43 -35.64 -8.64 -12.10
CA ASN A 43 -34.62 -8.30 -11.09
C ASN A 43 -33.27 -7.84 -11.69
N LEU A 44 -33.14 -7.67 -13.01
CA LEU A 44 -31.87 -7.20 -13.63
C LEU A 44 -31.85 -5.72 -14.03
N GLU A 45 -32.95 -4.98 -13.86
CA GLU A 45 -33.02 -3.52 -14.11
C GLU A 45 -32.76 -2.67 -12.86
N ALA A 46 -32.47 -3.29 -11.71
CA ALA A 46 -32.08 -2.58 -10.50
C ALA A 46 -30.54 -2.39 -10.46
N LEU A 47 -30.08 -1.21 -10.88
CA LEU A 47 -28.88 -0.51 -10.40
C LEU A 47 -27.50 -1.12 -10.74
N SER A 48 -27.04 -0.98 -11.99
CA SER A 48 -25.60 -0.78 -12.22
C SER A 48 -25.27 0.70 -12.00
N GLN A 49 -25.24 1.14 -10.74
CA GLN A 49 -24.74 2.48 -10.42
C GLN A 49 -23.30 2.59 -10.92
N GLU A 50 -23.00 3.57 -11.78
CA GLU A 50 -21.63 3.80 -12.26
C GLU A 50 -20.76 4.30 -11.10
N VAL A 51 -20.07 3.37 -10.46
CA VAL A 51 -19.06 3.66 -9.44
C VAL A 51 -17.79 4.10 -10.14
N SER A 52 -17.35 5.33 -9.91
CA SER A 52 -16.14 5.88 -10.53
C SER A 52 -15.29 6.67 -9.51
N PRO A 53 -14.02 6.95 -9.84
CA PRO A 53 -13.18 7.77 -8.97
C PRO A 53 -13.76 9.17 -8.74
N VAL A 54 -13.43 9.78 -7.60
CA VAL A 54 -13.81 11.18 -7.32
C VAL A 54 -13.20 12.12 -8.38
N PRO A 55 -13.95 13.10 -8.93
CA PRO A 55 -13.38 14.10 -9.82
C PRO A 55 -12.34 15.00 -9.11
N TYR A 56 -11.34 15.49 -9.85
CA TYR A 56 -10.26 16.34 -9.31
C TYR A 56 -10.72 17.70 -8.75
N THR A 57 -11.88 18.17 -9.17
CA THR A 57 -12.37 19.55 -8.94
C THR A 57 -13.31 19.69 -7.75
N GLU A 58 -13.73 18.60 -7.13
CA GLU A 58 -14.67 18.65 -6.01
C GLU A 58 -14.01 19.26 -4.74
N GLU A 59 -14.80 19.88 -3.86
CA GLU A 59 -14.37 20.26 -2.51
C GLU A 59 -14.39 19.02 -1.61
N THR A 60 -13.23 18.43 -1.32
CA THR A 60 -13.16 17.00 -0.95
C THR A 60 -12.64 16.71 0.44
N ASN A 61 -13.18 17.35 1.46
CA ASN A 61 -13.03 16.85 2.82
C ASN A 61 -14.42 16.75 3.45
N ARG A 62 -15.20 15.78 2.98
CA ARG A 62 -16.51 15.43 3.55
C ARG A 62 -16.32 14.23 4.45
N PHE A 63 -16.76 14.36 5.71
CA PHE A 63 -16.57 13.34 6.74
C PHE A 63 -17.89 12.63 6.97
N TYR A 64 -17.85 11.33 7.26
CA TYR A 64 -19.05 10.51 7.44
C TYR A 64 -18.89 9.59 8.64
N ASP A 65 -19.99 9.24 9.28
CA ASP A 65 -20.03 8.18 10.29
C ASP A 65 -20.09 6.77 9.64
N ALA A 66 -20.05 5.72 10.47
CA ALA A 66 -20.13 4.32 10.06
C ALA A 66 -21.43 3.93 9.32
N ASN A 67 -22.45 4.78 9.34
CA ASN A 67 -23.71 4.58 8.62
C ASN A 67 -23.80 5.41 7.33
N GLY A 68 -22.76 6.18 7.01
CA GLY A 68 -22.70 7.03 5.84
C GLY A 68 -23.39 8.38 6.01
N ASN A 69 -23.75 8.78 7.24
CA ASN A 69 -24.28 10.12 7.50
C ASN A 69 -23.12 11.12 7.52
N GLU A 70 -23.29 12.24 6.83
CA GLU A 70 -22.28 13.30 6.82
C GLU A 70 -22.15 13.98 8.19
N LEU A 71 -20.91 14.31 8.55
CA LEU A 71 -20.53 14.97 9.79
C LEU A 71 -19.78 16.26 9.47
N SER A 72 -20.09 17.32 10.24
CA SER A 72 -19.19 18.48 10.33
C SER A 72 -17.84 18.04 10.91
N PHE A 73 -16.76 18.72 10.53
CA PHE A 73 -15.42 18.43 11.05
C PHE A 73 -15.33 18.56 12.58
N ASP A 74 -16.02 19.53 13.19
CA ASP A 74 -16.04 19.70 14.65
C ASP A 74 -16.68 18.53 15.38
N LYS A 75 -17.79 18.00 14.84
CA LYS A 75 -18.48 16.81 15.35
C LYS A 75 -17.60 15.56 15.23
N LEU A 76 -16.87 15.40 14.11
CA LEU A 76 -15.86 14.36 14.01
C LEU A 76 -14.82 14.51 15.12
N LEU A 77 -14.21 15.69 15.25
CA LEU A 77 -13.17 15.95 16.26
C LEU A 77 -13.67 15.74 17.70
N SER A 78 -14.95 16.00 18.00
CA SER A 78 -15.51 15.73 19.35
C SER A 78 -15.59 14.25 19.67
N GLU A 79 -15.68 13.37 18.67
CA GLU A 79 -15.59 11.93 18.87
C GLU A 79 -14.13 11.47 18.93
N LEU A 80 -13.28 11.95 18.01
CA LEU A 80 -11.87 11.54 17.93
C LEU A 80 -11.07 11.86 19.19
N VAL A 81 -11.37 12.98 19.87
CA VAL A 81 -10.68 13.38 21.11
C VAL A 81 -10.87 12.39 22.26
N LYS A 82 -11.88 11.51 22.16
CA LYS A 82 -12.18 10.50 23.18
C LYS A 82 -11.34 9.23 23.02
N ALA A 83 -10.59 9.08 21.92
CA ALA A 83 -9.85 7.84 21.63
C ALA A 83 -8.52 7.77 22.39
N ASP A 84 -8.21 6.58 22.90
CA ASP A 84 -6.85 6.21 23.31
C ASP A 84 -5.96 5.99 22.09
N TYR A 85 -6.50 5.30 21.09
CA TYR A 85 -5.84 4.97 19.84
C TYR A 85 -6.72 5.40 18.67
N LEU A 86 -6.17 6.21 17.77
CA LEU A 86 -6.84 6.64 16.55
C LEU A 86 -6.10 6.10 15.34
N LEU A 87 -6.66 5.12 14.64
CA LEU A 87 -6.09 4.57 13.42
C LEU A 87 -6.59 5.36 12.22
N ILE A 88 -5.69 5.97 11.46
CA ILE A 88 -6.04 6.67 10.22
C ILE A 88 -5.46 5.88 9.05
N GLY A 89 -6.33 5.13 8.38
CA GLY A 89 -5.98 4.29 7.25
C GLY A 89 -5.59 5.10 6.02
N GLU A 90 -4.76 4.52 5.17
CA GLU A 90 -4.29 5.18 3.94
C GLU A 90 -3.88 4.22 2.82
N ARG A 91 -3.77 4.76 1.62
CA ARG A 91 -2.98 4.20 0.52
C ARG A 91 -1.64 4.91 0.52
N HIS A 92 -0.56 4.14 0.67
CA HIS A 92 0.82 4.63 0.84
C HIS A 92 1.32 5.65 -0.19
N THR A 93 0.69 5.72 -1.36
CA THR A 93 1.02 6.62 -2.47
C THR A 93 -0.02 7.70 -2.71
N SER A 94 -0.84 8.03 -1.71
CA SER A 94 -1.89 9.04 -1.81
C SER A 94 -1.54 10.32 -1.09
N LEU A 95 -1.08 11.32 -1.84
CA LEU A 95 -0.75 12.64 -1.31
C LEU A 95 -1.98 13.32 -0.72
N GLU A 96 -3.15 13.19 -1.36
CA GLU A 96 -4.39 13.82 -0.89
C GLU A 96 -4.85 13.19 0.43
N GLN A 97 -4.73 11.88 0.60
CA GLN A 97 -5.03 11.23 1.88
C GLN A 97 -4.06 11.66 2.98
N HIS A 98 -2.76 11.77 2.69
CA HIS A 98 -1.77 12.26 3.66
C HIS A 98 -2.01 13.72 4.05
N LYS A 99 -2.45 14.57 3.11
CA LYS A 99 -2.87 15.95 3.42
C LYS A 99 -4.01 15.97 4.45
N VAL A 100 -5.01 15.12 4.26
CA VAL A 100 -6.14 14.96 5.19
C VAL A 100 -5.71 14.40 6.54
N GLN A 101 -4.79 13.44 6.58
CA GLN A 101 -4.18 12.98 7.84
C GLN A 101 -3.55 14.14 8.61
N GLY A 102 -2.78 14.99 7.94
CA GLY A 102 -2.18 16.18 8.57
C GLY A 102 -3.22 17.20 9.06
N LEU A 103 -4.32 17.41 8.31
CA LEU A 103 -5.45 18.25 8.73
C LEU A 103 -6.08 17.73 10.05
N ILE A 104 -6.40 16.43 10.10
CA ILE A 104 -7.00 15.79 11.28
C ILE A 104 -6.04 15.86 12.46
N ILE A 105 -4.77 15.50 12.26
CA ILE A 105 -3.73 15.54 13.31
C ILE A 105 -3.59 16.95 13.89
N LYS A 106 -3.56 17.98 13.03
CA LYS A 106 -3.45 19.37 13.47
C LYS A 106 -4.62 19.77 14.36
N ALA A 107 -5.84 19.61 13.86
CA ALA A 107 -7.03 20.04 14.58
C ALA A 107 -7.26 19.21 15.86
N LEU A 108 -6.98 17.91 15.82
CA LEU A 108 -7.05 17.06 17.00
C LEU A 108 -6.00 17.46 18.05
N SER A 109 -4.77 17.78 17.64
CA SER A 109 -3.71 18.25 18.54
C SER A 109 -4.13 19.54 19.26
N GLU A 110 -4.70 20.50 18.53
CA GLU A 110 -5.23 21.76 19.09
C GLU A 110 -6.36 21.48 20.09
N LYS A 111 -7.31 20.60 19.74
CA LYS A 111 -8.42 20.22 20.62
C LYS A 111 -7.96 19.51 21.90
N ILE A 112 -7.00 18.58 21.79
CA ILE A 112 -6.41 17.87 22.94
C ILE A 112 -5.63 18.83 23.86
N LYS A 113 -4.92 19.82 23.29
CA LYS A 113 -4.20 20.85 24.07
C LYS A 113 -5.16 21.74 24.86
N ALA A 114 -6.35 22.01 24.33
CA ALA A 114 -7.37 22.83 24.98
C ALA A 114 -8.14 22.08 26.09
N LEU A 115 -8.08 20.75 26.14
CA LEU A 115 -8.70 19.98 27.21
C LEU A 115 -8.04 20.29 28.57
N PRO A 116 -8.81 20.30 29.67
CA PRO A 116 -8.25 20.37 31.00
C PRO A 116 -7.19 19.28 31.23
N VAL A 117 -6.17 19.62 32.02
CA VAL A 117 -5.23 18.62 32.53
C VAL A 117 -5.97 17.86 33.64
N GLU A 118 -6.32 16.60 33.39
CA GLU A 118 -7.16 15.80 34.28
C GLU A 118 -6.42 15.27 35.51
N ASN A 119 -5.08 15.34 35.55
CA ASN A 119 -4.29 14.66 36.58
C ASN A 119 -3.90 15.57 37.75
N SER A 120 -4.34 15.18 38.96
CA SER A 120 -3.70 15.49 40.24
C SER A 120 -2.41 14.69 40.47
N ASP A 121 -2.12 13.70 39.60
CA ASP A 121 -0.90 12.91 39.60
C ASP A 121 0.23 13.66 38.86
N PHE A 122 1.06 14.35 39.63
CA PHE A 122 2.20 15.11 39.14
C PHE A 122 3.22 14.28 38.35
N SER A 123 3.22 12.94 38.47
CA SER A 123 4.11 12.07 37.70
C SER A 123 3.83 12.08 36.19
N LYS A 124 2.60 12.49 35.80
CA LYS A 124 2.15 12.52 34.40
C LYS A 124 2.21 13.90 33.74
N LEU A 125 2.53 14.95 34.49
CA LEU A 125 2.55 16.34 34.01
C LEU A 125 3.57 16.60 32.87
N TYR A 126 4.59 15.74 32.79
CA TYR A 126 5.66 15.84 31.78
C TYR A 126 5.39 15.01 30.51
N LEU A 127 4.27 14.28 30.45
CA LEU A 127 3.93 13.48 29.27
C LEU A 127 3.43 14.38 28.15
N ALA A 128 3.79 14.05 26.91
CA ALA A 128 3.14 14.65 25.76
C ALA A 128 1.66 14.23 25.75
N ARG A 129 0.74 15.18 25.49
CA ARG A 129 -0.70 14.86 25.48
C ARG A 129 -1.08 13.94 24.32
N MET A 130 -0.40 14.07 23.20
CA MET A 130 -0.63 13.30 21.98
C MET A 130 0.70 12.87 21.36
N GLY A 131 0.72 11.74 20.67
CA GLY A 131 1.83 11.27 19.84
C GLY A 131 1.35 10.64 18.55
N ILE A 132 2.29 10.36 17.63
CA ILE A 132 1.99 9.74 16.34
C ILE A 132 2.81 8.46 16.16
N GLY A 133 2.12 7.33 15.98
CA GLY A 133 2.69 6.06 15.59
C GLY A 133 2.72 5.91 14.06
N LEU A 134 3.81 5.36 13.54
CA LEU A 134 4.09 5.24 12.11
C LEU A 134 4.35 3.77 11.76
N GLU A 135 3.53 3.18 10.90
CA GLU A 135 3.83 1.89 10.24
C GLU A 135 5.15 1.96 9.45
N MET A 136 5.45 3.14 8.92
CA MET A 136 6.53 3.40 7.99
C MET A 136 7.92 3.21 8.60
N LEU A 137 8.01 3.28 9.93
CA LEU A 137 9.27 3.18 10.66
C LEU A 137 9.29 1.95 11.55
N PRO A 138 10.42 1.23 11.57
CA PRO A 138 10.56 0.11 12.47
C PRO A 138 10.82 0.61 13.90
N PHE A 139 10.41 -0.18 14.89
CA PHE A 139 10.50 0.17 16.31
C PHE A 139 11.92 0.52 16.78
N ASN A 140 12.95 -0.04 16.14
CA ASN A 140 14.34 0.22 16.51
C ASN A 140 14.81 1.64 16.17
N GLU A 141 14.00 2.43 15.44
CA GLU A 141 14.21 3.87 15.27
C GLU A 141 13.75 4.71 16.48
N ASN A 142 13.00 4.13 17.43
CA ASN A 142 12.39 4.88 18.55
C ASN A 142 13.41 5.62 19.41
N GLN A 143 14.62 5.08 19.59
CA GLN A 143 15.68 5.80 20.30
C GLN A 143 16.13 7.06 19.54
N ARG A 144 16.17 6.98 18.20
CA ARG A 144 16.52 8.11 17.33
C ARG A 144 15.40 9.14 17.29
N LEU A 145 14.16 8.69 17.16
CA LEU A 145 12.97 9.55 17.21
C LEU A 145 12.88 10.31 18.54
N TYR A 146 13.13 9.65 19.67
CA TYR A 146 13.18 10.30 20.97
C TYR A 146 14.27 11.38 21.06
N LYS A 147 15.48 11.13 20.51
CA LYS A 147 16.55 12.13 20.45
C LYS A 147 16.17 13.33 19.58
N ILE A 148 15.45 13.11 18.47
CA ILE A 148 14.93 14.17 17.60
C ILE A 148 13.90 15.00 18.36
N TYR A 149 12.92 14.34 18.99
CA TYR A 149 11.89 14.98 19.80
C TYR A 149 12.49 15.87 20.90
N ARG A 150 13.46 15.37 21.68
CA ARG A 150 14.15 16.17 22.71
C ARG A 150 14.88 17.40 22.17
N LYS A 151 15.47 17.31 20.96
CA LYS A 151 16.10 18.47 20.32
C LYS A 151 15.06 19.51 19.92
N GLY A 152 13.91 19.05 19.41
CA GLY A 152 12.77 19.90 19.10
C GLY A 152 12.28 20.70 20.32
N LEU A 153 12.15 20.05 21.49
CA LEU A 153 11.81 20.73 22.76
C LEU A 153 12.80 21.85 23.13
N ASN A 154 14.05 21.77 22.69
CA ASN A 154 15.07 22.80 22.89
C ASN A 154 15.12 23.83 21.75
N GLY A 155 14.05 23.97 20.97
CA GLY A 155 13.95 24.90 19.83
C GLY A 155 14.74 24.49 18.59
N LYS A 156 15.23 23.25 18.52
CA LYS A 156 16.06 22.73 17.41
C LYS A 156 15.31 21.68 16.59
N ALA A 157 14.07 21.99 16.20
CA ALA A 157 13.28 21.15 15.30
C ALA A 157 14.01 20.94 13.98
N LEU A 158 13.88 19.74 13.41
CA LEU A 158 14.52 19.40 12.13
C LEU A 158 13.62 19.77 10.95
N SER A 159 14.22 20.14 9.83
CA SER A 159 13.53 20.12 8.54
C SER A 159 13.14 18.68 8.18
N LEU A 160 12.14 18.54 7.29
CA LEU A 160 11.69 17.23 6.80
C LEU A 160 12.82 16.45 6.12
N GLU A 161 13.66 17.13 5.35
CA GLU A 161 14.84 16.56 4.69
C GLU A 161 15.84 16.02 5.72
N ALA A 162 16.24 16.84 6.69
CA ALA A 162 17.17 16.42 7.74
C ALA A 162 16.58 15.31 8.65
N PHE A 163 15.26 15.28 8.82
CA PHE A 163 14.57 14.17 9.47
C PHE A 163 14.70 12.89 8.64
N SER A 164 14.33 12.95 7.35
CA SER A 164 14.41 11.85 6.38
C SER A 164 15.78 11.17 6.37
N GLU A 165 16.84 11.97 6.25
CA GLU A 165 18.22 11.50 6.25
C GLU A 165 18.59 10.82 7.56
N LYS A 166 18.18 11.39 8.70
CA LYS A 166 18.52 10.81 9.99
C LYS A 166 17.86 9.44 10.14
N ILE A 167 16.57 9.33 9.96
CA ILE A 167 15.87 8.05 10.17
C ILE A 167 15.96 7.10 8.97
N ASN A 168 16.82 7.39 7.98
CA ASN A 168 16.97 6.62 6.74
C ASN A 168 15.59 6.29 6.11
N TRP A 169 14.71 7.29 6.02
CA TRP A 169 13.30 7.10 5.66
C TRP A 169 13.11 6.25 4.41
N LEU A 170 13.84 6.57 3.32
CA LEU A 170 13.71 5.86 2.06
C LEU A 170 14.13 4.38 2.14
N GLU A 171 15.09 4.03 3.00
CA GLU A 171 15.52 2.65 3.19
C GLU A 171 14.51 1.85 4.03
N ASN A 172 14.00 2.50 5.09
CA ASN A 172 13.04 1.92 6.02
C ASN A 172 11.68 1.73 5.36
N TRP A 173 11.17 2.77 4.69
CA TRP A 173 9.82 2.78 4.13
C TRP A 173 9.74 2.44 2.64
N GLY A 174 10.62 3.01 1.83
CA GLY A 174 10.65 2.77 0.38
C GLY A 174 9.81 3.73 -0.47
N PHE A 175 9.07 4.66 0.15
CA PHE A 175 8.39 5.76 -0.55
C PHE A 175 9.06 7.11 -0.26
N PRO A 176 8.98 8.09 -1.18
CA PRO A 176 9.44 9.46 -0.94
C PRO A 176 8.79 10.06 0.31
N ILE A 177 9.54 10.84 1.08
CA ILE A 177 9.03 11.43 2.34
C ILE A 177 8.00 12.53 2.08
N GLU A 178 8.02 13.11 0.88
CA GLU A 178 7.18 14.23 0.45
C GLU A 178 5.68 13.87 0.46
N TYR A 179 5.36 12.59 0.26
CA TYR A 179 4.00 12.06 0.45
C TYR A 179 3.49 12.38 1.86
N TYR A 180 4.33 12.20 2.87
CA TYR A 180 4.00 12.34 4.28
C TYR A 180 4.34 13.74 4.83
N ALA A 181 4.64 14.71 3.95
CA ALA A 181 5.09 16.02 4.36
C ALA A 181 4.09 16.74 5.28
N SER A 182 2.78 16.62 5.00
CA SER A 182 1.73 17.29 5.79
C SER A 182 1.74 16.85 7.27
N PRO A 183 1.54 15.56 7.61
CA PRO A 183 1.56 15.14 9.01
C PRO A 183 2.94 15.25 9.66
N LEU A 184 4.04 14.98 8.93
CA LEU A 184 5.38 14.98 9.52
C LEU A 184 5.92 16.38 9.78
N ASN A 185 5.71 17.35 8.88
CA ASN A 185 6.11 18.74 9.14
C ASN A 185 5.38 19.28 10.37
N PHE A 186 4.07 19.06 10.45
CA PHE A 186 3.30 19.51 11.60
C PHE A 186 3.84 18.90 12.90
N ALA A 187 4.11 17.60 12.92
CA ALA A 187 4.66 16.91 14.09
C ALA A 187 6.03 17.45 14.51
N LEU A 188 6.94 17.66 13.55
CA LEU A 188 8.29 18.18 13.82
C LEU A 188 8.25 19.62 14.32
N THR A 189 7.46 20.50 13.68
CA THR A 189 7.34 21.91 14.06
C THR A 189 6.64 22.09 15.42
N ASN A 190 5.68 21.23 15.75
CA ASN A 190 4.91 21.34 17.00
C ASN A 190 5.40 20.41 18.10
N ASN A 191 6.56 19.77 17.92
CA ASN A 191 7.15 18.84 18.87
C ASN A 191 6.16 17.76 19.32
N ILE A 192 5.53 17.08 18.37
CA ILE A 192 4.71 15.90 18.65
C ILE A 192 5.64 14.67 18.58
N PRO A 193 5.70 13.83 19.64
CA PRO A 193 6.55 12.65 19.63
C PRO A 193 6.08 11.65 18.56
N LEU A 194 7.05 11.13 17.81
CA LEU A 194 6.86 10.12 16.78
C LEU A 194 7.35 8.75 17.27
N PHE A 195 6.66 7.69 16.88
CA PHE A 195 6.97 6.31 17.24
C PHE A 195 6.97 5.43 15.99
N GLY A 196 8.04 4.68 15.75
CA GLY A 196 8.05 3.56 14.83
C GLY A 196 7.34 2.37 15.45
N LEU A 197 6.35 1.82 14.74
CA LEU A 197 5.53 0.71 15.22
C LEU A 197 5.89 -0.63 14.60
N ASN A 198 6.52 -0.63 13.43
CA ASN A 198 6.64 -1.85 12.64
C ASN A 198 7.86 -2.69 13.02
N ALA A 199 7.86 -3.96 12.64
CA ALA A 199 9.05 -4.80 12.73
C ALA A 199 10.06 -4.42 11.63
N ASN A 200 11.36 -4.46 11.95
CA ASN A 200 12.38 -4.29 10.92
C ASN A 200 12.47 -5.55 10.02
N LYS A 201 13.11 -5.42 8.86
CA LYS A 201 13.23 -6.50 7.86
C LYS A 201 13.88 -7.77 8.43
N LYS A 202 14.85 -7.63 9.35
CA LYS A 202 15.57 -8.76 9.95
C LYS A 202 14.67 -9.57 10.88
N LEU A 203 13.95 -8.90 11.78
CA LEU A 203 12.98 -9.55 12.66
C LEU A 203 11.86 -10.20 11.84
N LEU A 204 11.36 -9.51 10.82
CA LEU A 204 10.35 -10.06 9.93
C LEU A 204 10.82 -11.34 9.23
N GLN A 205 12.06 -11.37 8.75
CA GLN A 205 12.64 -12.57 8.15
C GLN A 205 12.75 -13.71 9.17
N ALA A 206 13.21 -13.44 10.39
CA ALA A 206 13.26 -14.45 11.43
C ALA A 206 11.87 -15.03 11.76
N VAL A 207 10.82 -14.21 11.78
CA VAL A 207 9.44 -14.66 12.01
C VAL A 207 8.86 -15.43 10.81
N ARG A 208 9.35 -15.20 9.59
CA ARG A 208 8.99 -16.05 8.44
C ARG A 208 9.51 -17.47 8.61
N GLU A 209 10.70 -17.60 9.18
CA GLU A 209 11.45 -18.86 9.29
C GLU A 209 11.21 -19.57 10.64
N SER A 210 10.65 -18.89 11.64
CA SER A 210 10.50 -19.42 13.00
C SER A 210 9.31 -18.81 13.74
N GLU A 211 8.95 -19.40 14.88
CA GLU A 211 7.94 -18.84 15.78
C GLU A 211 8.54 -17.80 16.74
N PRO A 212 7.77 -16.77 17.16
CA PRO A 212 8.24 -15.76 18.12
C PRO A 212 8.86 -16.35 19.39
N LYS A 213 8.27 -17.42 19.94
CA LYS A 213 8.79 -18.12 21.12
C LYS A 213 10.22 -18.62 20.93
N ALA A 214 10.56 -19.14 19.76
CA ALA A 214 11.91 -19.60 19.45
C ALA A 214 12.88 -18.40 19.36
N ILE A 215 12.45 -17.30 18.75
CA ILE A 215 13.25 -16.05 18.67
C ILE A 215 13.56 -15.51 20.07
N ASN A 216 12.60 -15.60 21.01
CA ASN A 216 12.79 -15.16 22.38
C ASN A 216 13.76 -16.02 23.20
N GLN A 217 14.03 -17.26 22.77
CA GLN A 217 14.98 -18.17 23.40
C GLN A 217 16.42 -18.00 22.88
N LEU A 218 16.62 -17.22 21.81
CA LEU A 218 17.94 -16.88 21.30
C LEU A 218 18.74 -16.09 22.33
N SER A 219 20.08 -16.14 22.23
CA SER A 219 20.96 -15.33 23.07
C SER A 219 20.74 -13.83 22.84
N ASP A 220 21.07 -13.01 23.84
CA ASP A 220 20.98 -11.53 23.74
C ASP A 220 21.73 -11.00 22.49
N LYS A 221 22.88 -11.59 22.17
CA LYS A 221 23.70 -11.22 21.01
C LYS A 221 22.99 -11.52 19.68
N GLU A 222 22.29 -12.65 19.59
CA GLU A 222 21.51 -13.02 18.39
C GLU A 222 20.26 -12.15 18.26
N ARG A 223 19.55 -11.90 19.35
CA ARG A 223 18.39 -11.00 19.37
C ARG A 223 18.77 -9.58 18.97
N GLN A 224 19.93 -9.10 19.43
CA GLN A 224 20.45 -7.80 19.03
C GLN A 224 20.75 -7.72 17.52
N LYS A 225 21.22 -8.82 16.89
CA LYS A 225 21.40 -8.86 15.42
C LYS A 225 20.09 -8.69 14.66
N LEU A 226 18.96 -9.12 15.25
CA LEU A 226 17.62 -8.90 14.72
C LEU A 226 17.11 -7.47 14.95
N GLY A 227 17.84 -6.64 15.69
CA GLY A 227 17.46 -5.26 16.01
C GLY A 227 16.61 -5.13 17.27
N LEU A 228 16.42 -6.20 18.04
CA LEU A 228 15.73 -6.16 19.33
C LEU A 228 16.60 -5.46 20.37
N THR A 229 15.97 -4.63 21.19
CA THR A 229 16.62 -4.04 22.37
C THR A 229 16.65 -5.05 23.52
N LYS A 230 17.60 -4.88 24.44
CA LYS A 230 17.71 -5.75 25.61
C LYS A 230 16.41 -5.73 26.41
N GLY A 231 15.89 -6.91 26.74
CA GLY A 231 14.62 -7.07 27.47
C GLY A 231 13.36 -7.02 26.60
N MET A 232 13.46 -6.66 25.32
CA MET A 232 12.28 -6.62 24.43
C MET A 232 11.89 -8.01 23.96
N PHE A 233 10.68 -8.45 24.33
CA PHE A 233 10.09 -9.71 23.90
C PHE A 233 9.40 -9.57 22.54
N VAL A 234 9.52 -10.58 21.67
CA VAL A 234 8.75 -10.68 20.42
C VAL A 234 7.40 -11.31 20.75
N PRO A 235 6.27 -10.61 20.54
CA PRO A 235 4.97 -11.08 20.98
C PRO A 235 4.53 -12.35 20.25
N ASN A 236 3.73 -13.17 20.93
CA ASN A 236 3.03 -14.28 20.28
C ASN A 236 2.04 -13.72 19.26
N ILE A 237 2.03 -14.28 18.05
CA ILE A 237 1.16 -13.79 16.97
C ILE A 237 -0.30 -14.05 17.36
N ILE A 238 -1.11 -12.99 17.35
CA ILE A 238 -2.56 -13.10 17.47
C ILE A 238 -3.10 -13.54 16.09
N PRO A 239 -3.72 -14.73 15.98
CA PRO A 239 -4.07 -15.31 14.70
C PRO A 239 -5.15 -14.50 13.96
N VAL A 240 -5.13 -14.66 12.64
CA VAL A 240 -6.18 -14.14 11.74
C VAL A 240 -7.46 -14.94 11.98
N GLY A 241 -8.57 -14.26 12.31
CA GLY A 241 -9.89 -14.90 12.39
C GLY A 241 -10.46 -15.20 11.00
N GLU A 242 -11.47 -16.07 10.91
CA GLU A 242 -12.00 -16.52 9.61
C GLU A 242 -12.54 -15.37 8.74
N ALA A 243 -13.19 -14.36 9.33
CA ALA A 243 -13.64 -13.16 8.61
C ALA A 243 -12.48 -12.38 7.97
N GLN A 244 -11.39 -12.16 8.74
CA GLN A 244 -10.19 -11.47 8.25
C GLN A 244 -9.48 -12.31 7.17
N LYS A 245 -9.46 -13.64 7.33
CA LYS A 245 -8.84 -14.57 6.38
C LYS A 245 -9.50 -14.53 5.01
N GLY A 246 -10.83 -14.44 4.94
CA GLY A 246 -11.57 -14.26 3.69
C GLY A 246 -11.11 -13.01 2.94
N LYS A 247 -11.02 -11.87 3.64
CA LYS A 247 -10.58 -10.61 3.03
C LYS A 247 -9.12 -10.63 2.59
N LEU A 248 -8.25 -11.16 3.44
CA LEU A 248 -6.83 -11.33 3.13
C LEU A 248 -6.62 -12.26 1.93
N LYS A 249 -7.53 -13.22 1.68
CA LYS A 249 -7.50 -14.06 0.48
C LYS A 249 -7.81 -13.28 -0.79
N GLU A 250 -8.77 -12.35 -0.76
CA GLU A 250 -9.04 -11.45 -1.89
C GLU A 250 -7.81 -10.58 -2.22
N ILE A 251 -7.21 -9.98 -1.19
CA ILE A 251 -6.00 -9.16 -1.32
C ILE A 251 -4.83 -10.00 -1.85
N PHE A 252 -4.63 -11.20 -1.29
CA PHE A 252 -3.62 -12.13 -1.75
C PHE A 252 -3.82 -12.48 -3.22
N ASN A 253 -5.05 -12.69 -3.68
CA ASN A 253 -5.34 -13.01 -5.08
C ASN A 253 -5.20 -11.80 -6.03
N ALA A 254 -5.45 -10.59 -5.54
CA ALA A 254 -5.36 -9.35 -6.32
C ALA A 254 -3.93 -8.80 -6.51
N HIS A 255 -2.95 -9.29 -5.75
CA HIS A 255 -1.57 -8.86 -5.87
C HIS A 255 -0.98 -9.29 -7.24
N PRO A 256 -0.26 -8.44 -8.00
CA PRO A 256 0.12 -8.72 -9.40
C PRO A 256 0.98 -9.99 -9.60
N MET A 257 1.73 -10.40 -8.57
CA MET A 257 2.52 -11.65 -8.56
C MET A 257 1.64 -12.92 -8.47
N THR A 258 0.53 -12.85 -7.75
CA THR A 258 -0.46 -13.93 -7.61
C THR A 258 -1.55 -13.86 -8.68
N LEU A 259 -1.90 -12.67 -9.16
CA LEU A 259 -2.76 -12.47 -10.32
C LEU A 259 -2.10 -12.98 -11.61
N ALA A 260 -0.80 -12.75 -11.81
CA ALA A 260 -0.04 -13.34 -12.91
C ALA A 260 -0.02 -14.88 -12.83
N MET A 261 0.02 -15.44 -11.62
CA MET A 261 -0.05 -16.87 -11.35
C MET A 261 -1.47 -17.43 -11.56
N ALA A 262 -2.52 -16.71 -11.12
CA ALA A 262 -3.91 -17.07 -11.33
C ALA A 262 -4.33 -16.98 -12.81
N LEU A 263 -3.82 -15.99 -13.54
CA LEU A 263 -4.01 -15.85 -14.99
C LEU A 263 -3.26 -16.95 -15.77
N THR A 264 -2.09 -17.38 -15.31
CA THR A 264 -1.41 -18.56 -15.88
C THR A 264 -2.18 -19.84 -15.59
N MET A 265 -2.77 -20.01 -14.41
CA MET A 265 -3.63 -21.15 -14.06
C MET A 265 -4.95 -21.17 -14.85
N ALA A 266 -5.59 -20.02 -15.07
CA ALA A 266 -6.80 -19.91 -15.89
C ALA A 266 -6.53 -20.26 -17.37
N SER A 267 -5.33 -19.95 -17.88
CA SER A 267 -4.91 -20.36 -19.23
C SER A 267 -4.59 -21.85 -19.36
N ALA A 268 -4.36 -22.55 -18.24
CA ALA A 268 -4.03 -23.97 -18.18
C ALA A 268 -5.27 -24.89 -18.11
N GLN A 269 -6.49 -24.33 -17.96
CA GLN A 269 -7.75 -25.10 -17.88
C GLN A 269 -8.12 -25.87 -19.16
N ASN A 270 -7.29 -25.84 -20.21
CA ASN A 270 -7.53 -26.59 -21.44
C ASN A 270 -6.61 -27.79 -21.70
N LYS A 271 -5.74 -28.23 -20.77
CA LYS A 271 -5.00 -29.51 -20.95
C LYS A 271 -4.75 -30.29 -19.65
N LYS A 272 -5.42 -31.46 -19.60
CA LYS A 272 -5.15 -32.71 -18.83
C LYS A 272 -4.97 -32.63 -17.31
N GLU A 273 -5.86 -33.34 -16.62
CA GLU A 273 -5.74 -33.75 -15.21
C GLU A 273 -4.50 -34.64 -14.98
N ASN A 274 -3.61 -34.21 -14.08
CA ASN A 274 -2.79 -35.08 -13.23
C ASN A 274 -2.02 -34.27 -12.17
N THR A 275 -1.50 -34.98 -11.17
CA THR A 275 -0.67 -34.66 -9.98
C THR A 275 0.02 -33.28 -9.85
N GLU A 276 0.42 -32.64 -10.94
CA GLU A 276 1.00 -31.28 -10.98
C GLU A 276 0.04 -30.21 -10.46
N ASN A 277 -1.28 -30.35 -10.70
CA ASN A 277 -2.29 -29.42 -10.19
C ASN A 277 -2.41 -29.48 -8.65
N LYS A 278 -2.14 -30.64 -8.04
CA LYS A 278 -2.21 -30.79 -6.59
C LYS A 278 -0.98 -30.17 -5.91
N ALA A 279 0.21 -30.33 -6.49
CA ALA A 279 1.45 -29.72 -5.99
C ALA A 279 1.42 -28.18 -6.08
N THR A 280 0.88 -27.63 -7.17
CA THR A 280 0.72 -26.17 -7.34
C THR A 280 -0.34 -25.58 -6.42
N LEU A 281 -1.43 -26.30 -6.12
CA LEU A 281 -2.42 -25.89 -5.12
C LEU A 281 -1.83 -25.88 -3.71
N ILE A 282 -1.07 -26.91 -3.32
CA ILE A 282 -0.37 -26.97 -2.03
C ILE A 282 0.63 -25.81 -1.90
N GLU A 283 1.40 -25.52 -2.96
CA GLU A 283 2.34 -24.40 -2.96
C GLU A 283 1.64 -23.04 -2.81
N SER A 284 0.47 -22.86 -3.46
CA SER A 284 -0.36 -21.66 -3.33
C SER A 284 -0.92 -21.51 -1.89
N GLU A 285 -1.37 -22.60 -1.29
CA GLU A 285 -1.87 -22.62 0.09
C GLU A 285 -0.76 -22.31 1.10
N GLU A 286 0.42 -22.90 0.96
CA GLU A 286 1.56 -22.57 1.81
C GLU A 286 1.97 -21.10 1.69
N LYS A 287 2.00 -20.55 0.47
CA LYS A 287 2.28 -19.12 0.23
C LYS A 287 1.23 -18.24 0.91
N PHE A 288 -0.04 -18.63 0.84
CA PHE A 288 -1.13 -17.91 1.50
C PHE A 288 -1.01 -17.98 3.02
N LEU A 289 -0.71 -19.14 3.61
CA LEU A 289 -0.51 -19.28 5.05
C LEU A 289 0.69 -18.45 5.54
N ARG A 290 1.79 -18.40 4.77
CA ARG A 290 2.93 -17.52 5.07
C ARG A 290 2.55 -16.05 4.98
N PHE A 291 1.74 -15.67 3.99
CA PHE A 291 1.20 -14.31 3.88
C PHE A 291 0.33 -13.96 5.09
N LEU A 292 -0.60 -14.84 5.50
CA LEU A 292 -1.43 -14.65 6.68
C LEU A 292 -0.60 -14.51 7.96
N LYS A 293 0.39 -15.38 8.16
CA LYS A 293 1.28 -15.31 9.32
C LYS A 293 1.97 -13.95 9.41
N ILE A 294 2.41 -13.41 8.28
CA ILE A 294 3.11 -12.12 8.24
C ILE A 294 2.17 -10.94 8.47
N GLN A 295 0.98 -10.96 7.89
CA GLN A 295 -0.05 -9.96 8.17
C GLN A 295 -0.42 -9.94 9.65
N ALA A 296 -0.69 -11.12 10.22
CA ALA A 296 -1.00 -11.27 11.65
C ALA A 296 0.16 -10.80 12.54
N PHE A 297 1.39 -11.12 12.18
CA PHE A 297 2.57 -10.66 12.92
C PHE A 297 2.71 -9.14 12.87
N TRP A 298 2.56 -8.51 11.71
CA TRP A 298 2.62 -7.05 11.60
C TRP A 298 1.56 -6.37 12.47
N ASP A 299 0.30 -6.80 12.38
CA ASP A 299 -0.78 -6.25 13.19
C ASP A 299 -0.51 -6.41 14.69
N THR A 300 -0.08 -7.62 15.09
CA THR A 300 0.22 -7.93 16.49
C THR A 300 1.40 -7.10 17.00
N PHE A 301 2.47 -7.03 16.22
CA PHE A 301 3.66 -6.29 16.60
C PHE A 301 3.37 -4.79 16.71
N MET A 302 2.68 -4.21 15.72
CA MET A 302 2.27 -2.80 15.77
C MET A 302 1.34 -2.50 16.94
N ALA A 303 0.42 -3.41 17.29
CA ALA A 303 -0.43 -3.24 18.47
C ALA A 303 0.39 -3.20 19.77
N HIS A 304 1.35 -4.11 19.95
CA HIS A 304 2.26 -4.08 21.10
C HIS A 304 3.08 -2.78 21.15
N GLN A 305 3.65 -2.36 20.01
CA GLN A 305 4.42 -1.11 19.95
C GLN A 305 3.54 0.13 20.20
N ALA A 306 2.27 0.09 19.77
CA ALA A 306 1.30 1.16 20.02
C ALA A 306 0.98 1.25 21.51
N ILE A 307 0.77 0.12 22.20
CA ILE A 307 0.54 0.07 23.64
C ILE A 307 1.73 0.66 24.41
N ASP A 308 2.95 0.24 24.06
CA ASP A 308 4.17 0.77 24.66
C ASP A 308 4.33 2.29 24.41
N ALA A 309 3.95 2.77 23.22
CA ALA A 309 3.99 4.19 22.88
C ALA A 309 2.94 4.98 23.66
N LYS A 310 1.71 4.49 23.76
CA LYS A 310 0.59 5.13 24.47
C LYS A 310 0.87 5.32 25.96
N GLN A 311 1.59 4.40 26.60
CA GLN A 311 2.02 4.57 28.00
C GLN A 311 2.89 5.82 28.23
N LYS A 312 3.49 6.37 27.17
CA LYS A 312 4.32 7.60 27.22
C LYS A 312 3.51 8.87 26.91
N LEU A 313 2.19 8.74 26.78
CA LEU A 313 1.28 9.81 26.37
C LEU A 313 0.14 9.94 27.37
N GLU A 314 -0.39 11.16 27.54
CA GLU A 314 -1.54 11.39 28.43
C GLU A 314 -2.87 10.99 27.78
N LYS A 315 -3.13 11.42 26.53
CA LYS A 315 -4.45 11.30 25.89
C LYS A 315 -4.47 10.30 24.75
N THR A 316 -3.85 10.60 23.60
CA THR A 316 -4.10 9.84 22.37
C THR A 316 -2.83 9.50 21.60
N LEU A 317 -2.74 8.26 21.11
CA LEU A 317 -1.80 7.88 20.05
C LEU A 317 -2.54 7.82 18.72
N VAL A 318 -2.16 8.70 17.78
CA VAL A 318 -2.65 8.63 16.39
C VAL A 318 -1.74 7.70 15.59
N ILE A 319 -2.29 6.70 14.92
CA ILE A 319 -1.56 5.67 14.19
C ILE A 319 -1.81 5.90 12.69
N LEU A 320 -0.75 6.24 11.96
CA LEU A 320 -0.77 6.31 10.49
C LEU A 320 -0.33 4.96 9.93
N VAL A 321 -1.23 4.34 9.17
CA VAL A 321 -1.09 2.94 8.74
C VAL A 321 -1.91 2.70 7.46
N GLY A 322 -1.49 1.73 6.65
CA GLY A 322 -2.22 1.27 5.48
C GLY A 322 -3.64 0.81 5.83
N ALA A 323 -4.61 1.11 4.96
CA ALA A 323 -6.02 0.82 5.16
C ALA A 323 -6.30 -0.67 5.51
N GLY A 324 -5.53 -1.60 4.95
CA GLY A 324 -5.69 -3.04 5.22
C GLY A 324 -5.44 -3.44 6.68
N HIS A 325 -4.71 -2.64 7.46
CA HIS A 325 -4.49 -2.85 8.89
C HIS A 325 -5.61 -2.26 9.77
N VAL A 326 -6.53 -1.50 9.18
CA VAL A 326 -7.62 -0.76 9.84
C VAL A 326 -8.99 -1.37 9.52
N GLU A 327 -9.20 -1.75 8.27
CA GLU A 327 -10.49 -2.20 7.74
C GLU A 327 -11.19 -3.25 8.62
N TYR A 328 -12.47 -2.97 8.90
CA TYR A 328 -13.40 -3.77 9.71
C TYR A 328 -12.96 -3.98 11.17
N GLY A 329 -11.98 -3.20 11.63
CA GLY A 329 -11.38 -3.37 12.96
C GLY A 329 -10.60 -4.69 13.11
N LEU A 330 -10.38 -5.43 12.03
CA LEU A 330 -9.86 -6.80 12.07
C LEU A 330 -8.33 -6.87 12.16
N GLY A 331 -7.61 -5.78 11.91
CA GLY A 331 -6.15 -5.71 11.98
C GLY A 331 -5.64 -5.32 13.36
N ILE A 332 -4.98 -4.15 13.45
CA ILE A 332 -4.38 -3.63 14.69
C ILE A 332 -5.42 -3.42 15.79
N ALA A 333 -6.60 -2.87 15.45
CA ALA A 333 -7.65 -2.57 16.43
C ALA A 333 -8.09 -3.83 17.21
N LYS A 334 -8.31 -4.95 16.51
CA LYS A 334 -8.58 -6.26 17.15
C LYS A 334 -7.50 -6.64 18.16
N ARG A 335 -6.22 -6.50 17.80
CA ARG A 335 -5.11 -6.88 18.70
C ARG A 335 -5.00 -5.94 19.89
N ILE A 336 -5.26 -4.65 19.71
CA ILE A 336 -5.30 -3.71 20.85
C ILE A 336 -6.42 -4.11 21.81
N HIS A 337 -7.64 -4.41 21.34
CA HIS A 337 -8.73 -4.83 22.22
C HIS A 337 -8.45 -6.19 22.91
N GLU A 338 -7.80 -7.14 22.24
CA GLU A 338 -7.41 -8.39 22.88
C GLU A 338 -6.37 -8.19 23.99
N LEU A 339 -5.49 -7.19 23.86
CA LEU A 339 -4.42 -6.89 24.83
C LEU A 339 -4.84 -5.87 25.90
N GLN A 340 -5.77 -4.98 25.57
CA GLN A 340 -6.33 -3.91 26.39
C GLN A 340 -7.83 -3.77 26.11
N PRO A 341 -8.70 -4.61 26.72
CA PRO A 341 -10.13 -4.63 26.43
C PRO A 341 -10.84 -3.28 26.63
N GLU A 342 -10.38 -2.48 27.58
CA GLU A 342 -10.94 -1.16 27.92
C GLU A 342 -10.47 -0.03 27.00
N ALA A 343 -9.49 -0.29 26.10
CA ALA A 343 -8.94 0.75 25.26
C ALA A 343 -9.97 1.27 24.26
N LYS A 344 -10.16 2.58 24.22
CA LYS A 344 -11.02 3.19 23.19
C LYS A 344 -10.25 3.37 21.89
N VAL A 345 -10.47 2.45 20.95
CA VAL A 345 -9.88 2.49 19.61
C VAL A 345 -10.90 3.02 18.61
N LEU A 346 -10.55 4.08 17.87
CA LEU A 346 -11.35 4.62 16.77
C LEU A 346 -10.58 4.54 15.45
N SER A 347 -11.30 4.44 14.34
CA SER A 347 -10.75 4.28 13.00
C SER A 347 -11.33 5.26 11.98
N ILE A 348 -10.49 5.71 11.05
CA ILE A 348 -10.87 6.54 9.91
C ILE A 348 -10.35 5.89 8.63
N LEU A 349 -11.21 5.72 7.63
CA LEU A 349 -10.83 5.25 6.30
C LEU A 349 -11.12 6.29 5.21
N PRO A 350 -10.22 6.46 4.23
CA PRO A 350 -10.46 7.32 3.09
C PRO A 350 -11.36 6.64 2.06
N LEU A 351 -12.33 7.39 1.52
CA LEU A 351 -13.13 7.01 0.36
C LEU A 351 -12.58 7.69 -0.89
N GLN A 352 -12.55 6.94 -2.00
CA GLN A 352 -12.03 7.43 -3.29
C GLN A 352 -12.92 7.08 -4.48
N LYS A 353 -14.13 6.60 -4.21
CA LYS A 353 -15.12 6.26 -5.22
C LYS A 353 -16.42 6.96 -4.89
N VAL A 354 -17.14 7.35 -5.92
CA VAL A 354 -18.47 7.93 -5.85
C VAL A 354 -19.41 7.19 -6.78
N ILE A 355 -20.68 7.25 -6.45
CA ILE A 355 -21.81 6.83 -7.27
C ILE A 355 -22.38 8.08 -7.93
N HIS A 356 -22.44 8.11 -9.26
CA HIS A 356 -23.09 9.20 -9.98
C HIS A 356 -24.61 9.03 -9.94
N GLN A 357 -25.30 10.13 -9.67
CA GLN A 357 -26.76 10.18 -9.65
C GLN A 357 -27.30 10.74 -10.99
N PRO A 358 -28.50 10.32 -11.43
CA PRO A 358 -29.09 10.80 -12.69
C PRO A 358 -29.31 12.32 -12.77
N ASN A 359 -29.40 13.01 -11.61
CA ASN A 359 -29.56 14.46 -11.51
C ASN A 359 -28.23 15.24 -11.65
N GLY A 360 -27.11 14.57 -11.95
CA GLY A 360 -25.78 15.18 -12.03
C GLY A 360 -25.07 15.32 -10.68
N GLY A 361 -25.69 14.92 -9.57
CA GLY A 361 -25.05 14.82 -8.26
C GLY A 361 -24.26 13.52 -8.10
N PHE A 362 -23.57 13.39 -6.96
CA PHE A 362 -22.89 12.15 -6.59
C PHE A 362 -23.03 11.83 -5.10
N SER A 363 -22.82 10.57 -4.75
CA SER A 363 -22.73 10.12 -3.35
C SER A 363 -21.46 9.29 -3.14
N PRO A 364 -20.82 9.33 -1.95
CA PRO A 364 -19.68 8.49 -1.68
C PRO A 364 -20.05 7.00 -1.82
N TYR A 365 -19.14 6.21 -2.39
CA TYR A 365 -19.24 4.76 -2.38
C TYR A 365 -18.57 4.24 -1.11
N PHE A 366 -19.36 3.66 -0.21
CA PHE A 366 -18.89 3.05 1.02
C PHE A 366 -18.59 1.56 0.81
N PRO A 367 -17.54 1.00 1.45
CA PRO A 367 -17.36 -0.45 1.49
C PRO A 367 -18.59 -1.16 2.07
N GLU A 368 -18.92 -2.32 1.54
CA GLU A 368 -20.02 -3.14 2.07
C GLU A 368 -19.75 -3.52 3.53
N LYS A 369 -20.80 -3.52 4.37
CA LYS A 369 -20.69 -3.99 5.75
C LYS A 369 -20.38 -5.48 5.75
N MET A 370 -19.46 -5.91 6.60
CA MET A 370 -19.07 -7.30 6.74
C MET A 370 -19.95 -8.00 7.78
N GLN A 371 -20.53 -9.14 7.42
CA GLN A 371 -21.22 -9.98 8.39
C GLN A 371 -20.21 -10.79 9.22
N VAL A 372 -20.22 -10.60 10.53
CA VAL A 372 -19.39 -11.36 11.48
C VAL A 372 -20.28 -12.09 12.48
N ASN A 373 -19.81 -13.25 12.94
CA ASN A 373 -20.46 -13.96 14.03
C ASN A 373 -19.88 -13.46 15.36
N VAL A 374 -20.74 -12.96 16.24
CA VAL A 374 -20.42 -12.49 17.59
C VAL A 374 -21.03 -13.46 18.59
N VAL A 375 -20.22 -13.95 19.51
CA VAL A 375 -20.70 -14.75 20.65
C VAL A 375 -20.92 -13.79 21.82
N ARG A 376 -22.16 -13.63 22.27
CA ARG A 376 -22.47 -12.86 23.48
C ARG A 376 -22.02 -13.60 24.74
N GLU A 377 -21.91 -12.89 25.85
CA GLU A 377 -21.54 -13.48 27.17
C GLU A 377 -22.47 -14.65 27.58
N ASN A 378 -23.72 -14.63 27.15
CA ASN A 378 -24.69 -15.71 27.38
C ASN A 378 -24.53 -16.93 26.43
N GLY A 379 -23.47 -16.96 25.61
CA GLY A 379 -23.20 -18.02 24.64
C GLY A 379 -24.03 -17.94 23.35
N GLN A 380 -24.87 -16.91 23.18
CA GLN A 380 -25.67 -16.75 21.97
C GLN A 380 -24.81 -16.25 20.80
N GLU A 381 -24.84 -16.98 19.69
CA GLU A 381 -24.27 -16.53 18.43
C GLU A 381 -25.23 -15.57 17.70
N LEU A 382 -24.72 -14.39 17.36
CA LEU A 382 -25.42 -13.40 16.56
C LEU A 382 -24.61 -13.02 15.33
N LYS A 383 -25.30 -12.72 14.25
CA LYS A 383 -24.70 -12.16 13.04
C LYS A 383 -24.82 -10.64 13.11
N GLU A 384 -23.69 -9.96 13.15
CA GLU A 384 -23.63 -8.50 13.15
C GLU A 384 -23.00 -7.98 11.86
N ASN A 385 -23.51 -6.87 11.35
CA ASN A 385 -22.99 -6.20 10.17
C ASN A 385 -22.04 -5.08 10.61
N VAL A 386 -20.73 -5.34 10.50
CA VAL A 386 -19.67 -4.44 10.93
C VAL A 386 -19.26 -3.51 9.78
N SER A 387 -19.18 -2.21 10.07
CA SER A 387 -18.67 -1.21 9.14
C SER A 387 -17.16 -1.35 8.97
N ALA A 388 -16.62 -0.96 7.81
CA ALA A 388 -15.17 -0.99 7.57
C ALA A 388 -14.38 -0.03 8.47
N ALA A 389 -15.00 1.03 8.98
CA ALA A 389 -14.43 1.95 9.97
C ALA A 389 -15.52 2.70 10.75
N ASP A 390 -15.13 3.34 11.85
CA ASP A 390 -15.99 4.21 12.66
C ASP A 390 -16.35 5.49 11.91
N PHE A 391 -15.38 6.03 11.15
CA PHE A 391 -15.54 7.21 10.33
C PHE A 391 -14.92 7.04 8.96
N PHE A 392 -15.43 7.81 8.00
CA PHE A 392 -14.92 7.89 6.65
C PHE A 392 -14.62 9.32 6.26
N VAL A 393 -13.67 9.50 5.35
CA VAL A 393 -13.40 10.79 4.71
C VAL A 393 -13.34 10.63 3.20
N LEU A 394 -14.24 11.31 2.49
CA LEU A 394 -14.16 11.38 1.03
C LEU A 394 -13.05 12.33 0.66
N THR A 395 -11.96 11.79 0.10
CA THR A 395 -10.78 12.55 -0.30
C THR A 395 -10.77 12.85 -1.79
N LYS A 396 -10.08 13.92 -2.17
CA LYS A 396 -9.78 14.25 -3.58
C LYS A 396 -9.10 13.05 -4.24
N ALA A 397 -9.39 12.81 -5.51
CA ALA A 397 -8.55 11.91 -6.27
C ALA A 397 -7.12 12.49 -6.30
N ASP A 398 -6.12 11.64 -6.07
CA ASP A 398 -4.74 12.06 -6.26
C ASP A 398 -4.55 12.43 -7.72
N PRO A 399 -4.01 13.62 -8.05
CA PRO A 399 -3.66 13.97 -9.43
C PRO A 399 -2.92 12.78 -10.04
N LEU A 400 -3.29 12.41 -11.27
CA LEU A 400 -2.87 11.20 -11.99
C LEU A 400 -1.52 10.72 -11.46
N PRO A 401 -1.43 9.46 -11.00
CA PRO A 401 -0.45 9.04 -10.02
C PRO A 401 0.91 9.64 -10.35
N VAL A 402 1.48 10.39 -9.40
CA VAL A 402 2.92 10.54 -9.34
C VAL A 402 3.42 9.13 -9.04
N MET A 403 3.52 8.32 -10.08
CA MET A 403 3.93 6.92 -10.00
C MET A 403 5.14 6.89 -9.09
N PRO A 404 5.20 5.99 -8.08
CA PRO A 404 6.33 5.91 -7.17
C PRO A 404 7.57 5.93 -8.04
N GLN A 405 8.32 7.03 -7.97
CA GLN A 405 9.43 7.25 -8.86
C GLN A 405 10.33 6.05 -8.60
N GLY A 406 10.47 5.14 -9.57
CA GLY A 406 11.47 4.10 -9.44
C GLY A 406 12.76 4.79 -9.01
N ARG A 407 13.58 4.19 -8.13
CA ARG A 407 14.75 4.86 -7.51
C ARG A 407 15.70 5.57 -8.50
N LEU A 408 15.58 5.27 -9.78
CA LEU A 408 16.34 5.81 -10.90
C LEU A 408 15.60 6.93 -11.66
N GLY A 409 14.27 7.01 -11.59
CA GLY A 409 13.43 7.92 -12.36
C GLY A 409 13.12 7.44 -13.79
N ILE A 410 12.98 6.12 -13.99
CA ILE A 410 12.69 5.50 -15.28
C ILE A 410 11.33 4.81 -15.24
N LYS A 411 10.51 5.01 -16.28
CA LYS A 411 9.28 4.27 -16.53
C LYS A 411 9.51 3.28 -17.68
N PHE A 412 9.22 2.01 -17.43
CA PHE A 412 9.34 0.97 -18.45
C PHE A 412 7.96 0.57 -19.01
N GLU A 413 7.94 0.14 -20.26
CA GLU A 413 6.78 -0.42 -20.95
C GLU A 413 7.17 -1.72 -21.64
N LEU A 414 6.37 -2.76 -21.45
CA LEU A 414 6.57 -4.06 -22.07
C LEU A 414 5.75 -4.14 -23.37
N GLN A 415 6.42 -4.43 -24.47
CA GLN A 415 5.76 -4.77 -25.73
C GLN A 415 5.91 -6.27 -26.00
N THR A 416 4.77 -6.96 -26.08
CA THR A 416 4.69 -8.38 -26.45
C THR A 416 4.36 -8.50 -27.93
N ASN A 417 5.25 -9.10 -28.72
CA ASN A 417 4.93 -9.51 -30.08
C ASN A 417 4.55 -11.00 -30.10
N ASN A 418 3.55 -11.39 -30.92
CA ASN A 418 3.07 -12.76 -31.13
C ASN A 418 4.18 -13.79 -31.49
N ALA A 419 5.41 -13.35 -31.72
CA ALA A 419 6.59 -14.13 -32.07
C ALA A 419 7.58 -14.40 -30.90
N LYS A 420 7.10 -14.50 -29.64
CA LYS A 420 7.90 -14.91 -28.45
C LYS A 420 9.07 -13.99 -28.02
N THR A 421 9.17 -12.76 -28.51
CA THR A 421 10.20 -11.81 -28.05
C THR A 421 9.56 -10.63 -27.32
N ASN A 422 9.84 -10.53 -26.02
CA ASN A 422 9.45 -9.41 -25.17
C ASN A 422 10.48 -8.29 -25.31
N LYS A 423 10.03 -7.06 -25.58
CA LYS A 423 10.89 -5.87 -25.56
C LYS A 423 10.45 -4.92 -24.46
N ILE A 424 11.41 -4.40 -23.72
CA ILE A 424 11.17 -3.48 -22.61
C ILE A 424 11.69 -2.11 -23.02
N PHE A 425 10.79 -1.17 -23.21
CA PHE A 425 11.09 0.21 -23.61
C PHE A 425 11.16 1.12 -22.39
N VAL A 426 12.06 2.09 -22.43
CA VAL A 426 11.99 3.28 -21.58
C VAL A 426 10.90 4.17 -22.14
N LYS A 427 9.73 4.13 -21.52
CA LYS A 427 8.60 4.99 -21.87
C LYS A 427 8.89 6.44 -21.52
N GLU A 428 9.47 6.66 -20.35
CA GLU A 428 9.66 8.00 -19.78
C GLU A 428 10.89 8.02 -18.87
N VAL A 429 11.59 9.16 -18.86
CA VAL A 429 12.67 9.47 -17.93
C VAL A 429 12.31 10.78 -17.24
N LEU A 430 12.30 10.78 -15.92
CA LEU A 430 11.89 11.94 -15.14
C LEU A 430 12.98 13.02 -15.13
N PRO A 431 12.61 14.32 -15.24
CA PRO A 431 13.56 15.42 -15.09
C PRO A 431 14.28 15.40 -13.73
N ASN A 432 15.55 15.80 -13.72
CA ASN A 432 16.47 15.83 -12.59
C ASN A 432 16.75 14.47 -11.91
N SER A 433 16.28 13.36 -12.49
CA SER A 433 16.45 12.02 -11.95
C SER A 433 17.89 11.49 -12.12
N ARG A 434 18.23 10.44 -11.36
CA ARG A 434 19.52 9.74 -11.50
C ARG A 434 19.71 9.15 -12.89
N ALA A 435 18.64 8.65 -13.50
CA ALA A 435 18.67 8.10 -14.85
C ALA A 435 18.84 9.19 -15.91
N GLU A 436 18.19 10.34 -15.75
CA GLU A 436 18.40 11.50 -16.64
C GLU A 436 19.85 11.99 -16.57
N LYS A 437 20.36 12.19 -15.34
CA LYS A 437 21.77 12.58 -15.09
C LYS A 437 22.78 11.58 -15.67
N ALA A 438 22.43 10.29 -15.68
CA ALA A 438 23.24 9.24 -16.29
C ALA A 438 23.06 9.12 -17.82
N GLY A 439 22.13 9.86 -18.42
CA GLY A 439 21.91 9.93 -19.86
C GLY A 439 20.93 8.91 -20.45
N VAL A 440 20.09 8.28 -19.63
CA VAL A 440 18.97 7.44 -20.10
C VAL A 440 17.94 8.34 -20.79
N LYS A 441 17.35 7.88 -21.90
CA LYS A 441 16.36 8.65 -22.67
C LYS A 441 15.11 7.83 -22.94
N SER A 442 13.98 8.52 -23.11
CA SER A 442 12.76 7.90 -23.64
C SER A 442 13.04 7.29 -25.02
N GLY A 443 12.45 6.13 -25.29
CA GLY A 443 12.67 5.34 -26.50
C GLY A 443 13.82 4.35 -26.44
N ASP A 444 14.65 4.36 -25.39
CA ASP A 444 15.68 3.33 -25.19
C ASP A 444 15.05 1.94 -24.97
N ILE A 445 15.66 0.88 -25.49
CA ILE A 445 15.22 -0.50 -25.21
C ILE A 445 16.19 -1.13 -24.20
N LEU A 446 15.68 -1.58 -23.06
CA LEU A 446 16.48 -2.27 -22.06
C LEU A 446 16.80 -3.70 -22.49
N LEU A 447 18.08 -4.03 -22.52
CA LEU A 447 18.60 -5.36 -22.86
C LEU A 447 19.11 -6.09 -21.62
N LYS A 448 19.96 -5.43 -20.82
CA LYS A 448 20.59 -6.04 -19.63
C LYS A 448 20.72 -5.07 -18.46
N ILE A 449 20.75 -5.64 -17.25
CA ILE A 449 21.14 -4.96 -16.01
C ILE A 449 22.29 -5.76 -15.38
N ASN A 450 23.42 -5.11 -15.09
CA ASN A 450 24.60 -5.73 -14.45
C ASN A 450 25.00 -7.05 -15.12
N LYS A 451 25.10 -7.05 -16.46
CA LYS A 451 25.40 -8.19 -17.34
C LYS A 451 24.32 -9.28 -17.43
N LYS A 452 23.22 -9.16 -16.68
CA LYS A 452 22.10 -10.11 -16.70
C LYS A 452 21.03 -9.64 -17.69
N THR A 453 20.61 -10.52 -18.59
CA THR A 453 19.54 -10.27 -19.56
C THR A 453 18.21 -10.01 -18.86
N VAL A 454 17.47 -9.01 -19.33
CA VAL A 454 16.14 -8.67 -18.82
C VAL A 454 15.10 -9.11 -19.84
N ASN A 455 14.22 -10.03 -19.45
CA ASN A 455 13.19 -10.58 -20.34
C ASN A 455 11.76 -10.15 -19.96
N ASN A 456 11.60 -9.66 -18.74
CA ASN A 456 10.32 -9.21 -18.20
C ASN A 456 10.54 -8.07 -17.18
N LEU A 457 9.45 -7.47 -16.69
CA LEU A 457 9.52 -6.40 -15.69
C LEU A 457 10.02 -6.90 -14.32
N GLU A 458 9.85 -8.19 -14.01
CA GLU A 458 10.32 -8.78 -12.75
C GLU A 458 11.85 -8.78 -12.63
N ASP A 459 12.55 -9.09 -13.73
CA ASP A 459 14.01 -9.05 -13.83
C ASP A 459 14.55 -7.67 -13.45
N ILE A 460 13.87 -6.60 -13.87
CA ILE A 460 14.24 -5.20 -13.54
C ILE A 460 14.20 -4.99 -12.03
N HIS A 461 13.10 -5.37 -11.39
CA HIS A 461 12.93 -5.24 -9.94
C HIS A 461 13.91 -6.14 -9.18
N LYS A 462 14.16 -7.36 -9.65
CA LYS A 462 15.11 -8.31 -9.04
C LYS A 462 16.54 -7.77 -9.09
N PHE A 463 17.02 -7.38 -10.26
CA PHE A 463 18.40 -6.92 -10.43
C PHE A 463 18.62 -5.54 -9.83
N GLY A 464 17.64 -4.63 -9.93
CA GLY A 464 17.68 -3.33 -9.27
C GLY A 464 17.73 -3.43 -7.74
N ARG A 465 16.95 -4.34 -7.14
CA ARG A 465 17.00 -4.60 -5.69
C ARG A 465 18.34 -5.19 -5.26
N ALA A 466 18.87 -6.17 -6.00
CA ALA A 466 20.15 -6.79 -5.69
C ALA A 466 21.31 -5.78 -5.72
N ALA A 467 21.39 -4.94 -6.76
CA ALA A 467 22.43 -3.91 -6.87
C ALA A 467 22.35 -2.91 -5.72
N PHE A 468 21.14 -2.46 -5.35
CA PHE A 468 20.95 -1.56 -4.21
C PHE A 468 21.39 -2.18 -2.88
N GLN A 469 20.98 -3.43 -2.62
CA GLN A 469 21.35 -4.14 -1.38
C GLN A 469 22.87 -4.30 -1.25
N ASN A 470 23.56 -4.56 -2.36
CA ASN A 470 25.01 -4.70 -2.41
C ASN A 470 25.76 -3.36 -2.50
N LYS A 471 25.03 -2.24 -2.53
CA LYS A 471 25.56 -0.89 -2.78
C LYS A 471 26.34 -0.74 -4.09
N GLU A 472 25.99 -1.53 -5.10
CA GLU A 472 26.62 -1.53 -6.41
C GLU A 472 25.99 -0.48 -7.34
N ALA A 473 26.80 0.08 -8.24
CA ALA A 473 26.28 0.88 -9.35
C ALA A 473 25.44 -0.01 -10.30
N LEU A 474 24.41 0.58 -10.88
CA LEU A 474 23.54 -0.12 -11.83
C LEU A 474 24.01 0.13 -13.25
N SER A 475 24.52 -0.89 -13.92
CA SER A 475 24.89 -0.84 -15.33
C SER A 475 23.73 -1.31 -16.21
N LEU A 476 23.18 -0.40 -16.99
CA LEU A 476 22.17 -0.65 -18.00
C LEU A 476 22.83 -0.84 -19.37
N GLU A 477 22.51 -1.94 -20.05
CA GLU A 477 22.78 -2.12 -21.47
C GLU A 477 21.48 -1.81 -22.23
N LEU A 478 21.49 -0.74 -23.02
CA LEU A 478 20.33 -0.18 -23.70
C LEU A 478 20.56 -0.19 -25.21
N LYS A 479 19.49 -0.28 -26.01
CA LYS A 479 19.53 -0.06 -27.45
C LYS A 479 18.87 1.26 -27.80
N ARG A 480 19.62 2.17 -28.42
CA ARG A 480 19.18 3.50 -28.87
C ARG A 480 19.53 3.66 -30.34
N ASN A 481 18.56 3.99 -31.19
CA ASN A 481 18.77 4.16 -32.65
C ASN A 481 19.55 2.99 -33.26
N GLN A 482 19.14 1.77 -32.94
CA GLN A 482 19.77 0.50 -33.34
C GLN A 482 21.18 0.21 -32.78
N LYS A 483 21.82 1.15 -32.07
CA LYS A 483 23.13 0.93 -31.43
C LYS A 483 22.96 0.50 -29.97
N THR A 484 23.80 -0.42 -29.52
CA THR A 484 23.88 -0.80 -28.11
C THR A 484 24.76 0.20 -27.38
N ILE A 485 24.25 0.78 -26.30
CA ILE A 485 24.95 1.70 -25.41
C ILE A 485 24.94 1.14 -23.99
N LYS A 486 25.95 1.50 -23.20
CA LYS A 486 26.05 1.11 -21.79
C LYS A 486 26.02 2.37 -20.94
N ILE A 487 25.09 2.42 -19.99
CA ILE A 487 24.94 3.53 -19.03
C ILE A 487 25.16 2.98 -17.64
N VAL A 488 25.89 3.71 -16.80
CA VAL A 488 26.11 3.36 -15.40
C VAL A 488 25.44 4.41 -14.53
N ILE A 489 24.52 3.97 -13.67
CA ILE A 489 23.85 4.83 -12.69
C ILE A 489 24.52 4.56 -11.33
N PRO A 490 25.27 5.53 -10.77
CA PRO A 490 25.93 5.38 -9.46
C PRO A 490 24.88 5.13 -8.37
N ASN A 491 25.23 4.42 -7.29
CA ASN A 491 24.28 4.02 -6.24
C ASN A 491 23.79 5.18 -5.35
N SER A 492 24.56 6.26 -5.27
CA SER A 492 24.28 7.51 -4.53
C SER A 492 24.72 8.70 -5.36
#